data_AF-A0A917LMN4-F1
#
_entry.id   AF-A0A917LMN4-F1
#
_cell.length_a   1.000
_cell.length_b   1.000
_cell.length_c   1.000
_cell.angle_alpha   90.00
_cell.angle_beta   90.00
_cell.angle_gamma   90.00
#
_symmetry.space_group_name_H-M   'P 1'
#
loop_
_entity.id
_entity.type
_entity.pdbx_description
1 polymer ?
#
loop_
_entity_poly.entity_id
_entity_poly.type
_entity_poly.pdbx_seq_one_letter_code
_entity_poly.pdbx_strand_id
1 'polypeptide(L)'
;MDDDVIGSVQAHLLHRAVHRAGLELGRWWWEYFCLGGEAGKVEADAYLHGCLRLPPRERDLLAHAVNGLLHHASVPPAPYSSDLHGPQDDVVARGRRSGPGRGTRA
;
A
#
# COMPACT_ATOMS: atom_id res chain seq x y z
N MET A 1 12.53 2.04 6.74
CA MET A 1 12.83 1.85 5.30
C MET A 1 12.65 3.20 4.64
N ASP A 2 13.53 3.61 3.72
CA ASP A 2 13.44 4.95 3.09
C ASP A 2 12.18 5.06 2.21
N ASP A 3 11.52 6.23 2.20
CA ASP A 3 10.28 6.44 1.43
C ASP A 3 10.46 6.15 -0.07
N ASP A 4 11.63 6.48 -0.62
CA ASP A 4 11.97 6.17 -2.01
C ASP A 4 12.00 4.67 -2.28
N VAL A 5 12.48 3.87 -1.33
CA VAL A 5 12.47 2.40 -1.46
C VAL A 5 11.03 1.90 -1.41
N ILE A 6 10.23 2.40 -0.45
CA ILE A 6 8.82 2.04 -0.30
C ILE A 6 8.04 2.38 -1.57
N GLY A 7 8.18 3.61 -2.07
CA GLY A 7 7.51 4.04 -3.30
C GLY A 7 7.90 3.22 -4.52
N SER A 8 9.17 2.77 -4.62
CA SER A 8 9.61 1.91 -5.73
C SER A 8 9.00 0.52 -5.65
N VAL A 9 8.94 -0.06 -4.45
CA VAL A 9 8.36 -1.39 -4.20
C VAL A 9 6.86 -1.35 -4.43
N GLN A 10 6.19 -0.30 -3.93
CA GLN A 10 4.76 -0.08 -4.12
C GLN A 10 4.40 0.05 -5.60
N ALA A 11 5.13 0.88 -6.37
CA ALA A 11 4.95 1.02 -7.81
C ALA A 11 5.03 -0.32 -8.54
N HIS A 12 6.08 -1.10 -8.23
CA HIS A 12 6.31 -2.41 -8.84
C HIS A 12 5.17 -3.39 -8.55
N LEU A 13 4.68 -3.45 -7.31
CA LEU A 13 3.61 -4.35 -6.91
C LEU A 13 2.25 -3.92 -7.48
N LEU A 14 1.98 -2.61 -7.51
CA LEU A 14 0.81 -2.04 -8.15
C LEU A 14 0.77 -2.36 -9.66
N HIS A 15 1.89 -2.16 -10.36
CA HIS A 15 2.04 -2.50 -11.78
C HIS A 15 1.75 -4.00 -12.03
N ARG A 16 2.25 -4.90 -11.17
CA ARG A 16 1.96 -6.33 -11.27
C ARG A 16 0.47 -6.65 -11.05
N ALA A 17 -0.20 -5.96 -10.12
CA ALA A 17 -1.62 -6.17 -9.87
C ALA A 17 -2.46 -5.73 -11.07
N VAL A 18 -2.19 -4.54 -11.61
CA VAL A 18 -2.81 -3.99 -12.82
C VAL A 18 -2.63 -4.93 -14.01
N HIS A 19 -1.39 -5.37 -14.26
CA HIS A 19 -1.07 -6.27 -15.37
C HIS A 19 -1.77 -7.63 -15.23
N ARG A 20 -1.76 -8.24 -14.04
CA ARG A 20 -2.40 -9.55 -13.82
C ARG A 20 -3.91 -9.53 -13.95
N ALA A 21 -4.53 -8.42 -13.57
CA ALA A 21 -5.97 -8.23 -13.69
C ALA A 21 -6.41 -7.69 -15.06
N GLY A 22 -5.46 -7.42 -15.97
CA GLY A 22 -5.75 -6.86 -17.29
C GLY A 22 -6.44 -5.50 -17.21
N LEU A 23 -6.12 -4.69 -16.21
CA LEU A 23 -6.75 -3.37 -16.03
C LEU A 23 -6.14 -2.37 -17.00
N GLU A 24 -7.00 -1.71 -17.77
CA GLU A 24 -6.57 -0.64 -18.67
C GLU A 24 -6.16 0.62 -17.89
N LEU A 25 -5.10 1.29 -18.37
CA LEU A 25 -4.60 2.56 -17.81
C LEU A 25 -5.71 3.59 -17.58
N GLY A 26 -6.59 3.77 -18.57
CA GLY A 26 -7.68 4.74 -18.45
C GLY A 26 -8.66 4.42 -17.31
N ARG A 27 -8.91 3.13 -17.05
CA ARG A 27 -9.92 2.69 -16.08
C ARG A 27 -9.47 2.92 -14.65
N TRP A 28 -8.28 2.44 -14.27
CA TRP A 28 -7.81 2.61 -12.91
C TRP A 28 -7.38 4.05 -12.62
N TRP A 29 -6.88 4.78 -13.63
CA TRP A 29 -6.60 6.20 -13.48
C TRP A 29 -7.88 7.01 -13.24
N TRP A 30 -8.98 6.67 -13.90
CA TRP A 30 -10.27 7.34 -13.69
C TRP A 30 -10.78 7.17 -12.25
N GLU A 31 -10.73 5.94 -11.71
CA GLU A 31 -11.11 5.71 -10.31
C GLU A 31 -10.21 6.50 -9.33
N TYR A 32 -8.91 6.53 -9.58
CA TYR A 32 -7.96 7.34 -8.81
C TYR A 32 -8.30 8.84 -8.88
N PHE A 33 -8.63 9.34 -10.06
CA PHE A 33 -9.04 10.74 -10.24
C PHE A 33 -10.33 11.06 -9.49
N CYS A 34 -11.33 10.18 -9.54
CA CYS A 34 -12.59 10.32 -8.78
C CYS A 34 -12.37 10.34 -7.25
N LEU A 35 -11.29 9.74 -6.75
CA LEU A 35 -10.89 9.77 -5.34
C LEU A 35 -10.17 11.06 -4.94
N GLY A 36 -9.96 12.01 -5.86
CA GLY A 36 -9.24 13.26 -5.62
C GLY A 36 -7.72 13.13 -5.77
N GLY A 37 -7.28 12.21 -6.63
CA GLY A 37 -5.89 12.13 -7.09
C GLY A 37 -5.52 13.32 -7.97
N GLU A 38 -4.30 13.85 -7.78
CA GLU A 38 -3.85 15.07 -8.45
C GLU A 38 -2.95 14.79 -9.67
N ALA A 39 -2.38 13.60 -9.77
CA ALA A 39 -1.49 13.22 -10.87
C ALA A 39 -2.25 13.00 -12.18
N GLY A 40 -1.70 13.53 -13.26
CA GLY A 40 -2.19 13.28 -14.60
C GLY A 40 -2.02 11.81 -15.01
N LYS A 41 -2.75 11.38 -16.04
CA LYS A 41 -2.71 10.00 -16.56
C LYS A 41 -1.28 9.55 -16.91
N VAL A 42 -0.49 10.44 -17.50
CA VAL A 42 0.91 10.17 -17.88
C VAL A 42 1.80 10.04 -16.65
N GLU A 43 1.62 10.87 -15.63
CA GLU A 43 2.41 10.81 -14.39
C GLU A 43 2.11 9.53 -13.62
N ALA A 44 0.84 9.13 -13.55
CA ALA A 44 0.42 7.88 -12.94
C ALA A 44 1.03 6.67 -13.67
N ASP A 45 1.00 6.67 -15.01
CA ASP A 45 1.65 5.63 -15.81
C ASP A 45 3.18 5.61 -15.62
N ALA A 46 3.82 6.78 -15.61
CA ALA A 46 5.25 6.91 -15.35
C ALA A 46 5.63 6.39 -13.95
N TYR A 47 4.78 6.60 -12.94
CA TYR A 47 4.99 6.05 -11.60
C TYR A 47 4.98 4.52 -11.61
N LEU A 48 4.00 3.88 -12.26
CA LEU A 48 3.94 2.41 -12.37
C LEU A 48 5.20 1.82 -13.04
N HIS A 49 5.76 2.55 -14.00
CA HIS A 49 6.99 2.16 -14.71
C HIS A 49 8.28 2.58 -13.98
N GLY A 50 8.19 3.22 -12.82
CA GLY A 50 9.35 3.68 -12.05
C GLY A 50 10.09 4.89 -12.66
N CYS A 51 9.49 5.55 -13.66
CA CYS A 51 10.03 6.75 -14.31
C CYS A 51 9.75 8.04 -13.52
N LEU A 52 8.82 8.00 -12.57
CA LEU A 52 8.42 9.14 -11.73
C LEU A 52 8.21 8.67 -10.29
N ARG A 53 8.47 9.57 -9.33
CA ARG A 53 8.12 9.40 -7.92
C ARG A 53 6.84 10.17 -7.62
N LEU A 54 5.91 9.49 -6.94
CA LEU A 54 4.72 10.12 -6.40
C LEU A 54 4.80 10.20 -4.87
N PRO A 55 4.21 11.24 -4.24
CA PRO A 55 4.06 11.33 -2.80
C PRO A 55 3.28 10.14 -2.23
N PRO A 56 3.52 9.74 -0.95
CA PRO A 56 2.83 8.60 -0.32
C PRO A 56 1.31 8.61 -0.49
N ARG A 57 0.67 9.78 -0.30
CA ARG A 57 -0.77 9.97 -0.49
C ARG A 57 -1.24 9.54 -1.88
N GLU A 58 -0.55 10.01 -2.92
CA GLU A 58 -0.94 9.71 -4.31
C GLU A 58 -0.74 8.22 -4.64
N ARG A 59 0.34 7.61 -4.14
CA ARG A 59 0.60 6.18 -4.32
C ARG A 59 -0.44 5.31 -3.63
N ASP A 60 -0.87 5.69 -2.44
CA ASP A 60 -1.90 4.98 -1.67
C ASP A 60 -3.29 5.16 -2.29
N LEU A 61 -3.61 6.34 -2.85
CA LEU A 61 -4.84 6.55 -3.61
C LEU A 61 -4.87 5.67 -4.87
N LEU A 62 -3.75 5.55 -5.58
CA LEU A 62 -3.62 4.64 -6.73
C LEU A 62 -3.84 3.17 -6.33
N ALA A 63 -3.23 2.75 -5.21
CA ALA A 63 -3.45 1.41 -4.66
C ALA A 63 -4.92 1.19 -4.29
N HIS A 64 -5.56 2.19 -3.68
CA HIS A 64 -6.98 2.13 -3.32
C HIS A 64 -7.88 1.97 -4.54
N ALA A 65 -7.68 2.80 -5.57
CA ALA A 65 -8.40 2.74 -6.83
C ALA A 65 -8.30 1.35 -7.48
N VAL A 66 -7.08 0.84 -7.63
CA VAL A 66 -6.84 -0.49 -8.21
C VAL A 66 -7.49 -1.58 -7.37
N ASN A 67 -7.34 -1.54 -6.04
CA ASN A 67 -7.93 -2.54 -5.15
C ASN A 67 -9.46 -2.59 -5.24
N GLY A 68 -10.13 -1.45 -5.40
CA GLY A 68 -11.57 -1.40 -5.66
C GLY A 68 -11.95 -2.13 -6.95
N LEU A 69 -11.13 -2.01 -8.00
CA LEU A 69 -11.35 -2.70 -9.27
C LEU A 69 -11.02 -4.21 -9.22
N LEU A 70 -10.15 -4.63 -8.30
CA LEU A 70 -9.75 -6.03 -8.11
C LEU A 70 -10.76 -6.87 -7.33
N HIS A 71 -11.86 -6.31 -6.84
CA HIS A 71 -12.75 -7.03 -5.91
C HIS A 71 -13.35 -8.33 -6.46
N HIS A 72 -13.40 -8.50 -7.79
CA HIS A 72 -13.84 -9.72 -8.46
C HIS A 72 -12.69 -10.57 -9.04
N ALA A 73 -11.45 -10.10 -8.95
CA ALA A 73 -10.29 -10.74 -9.54
C ALA A 73 -9.57 -11.64 -8.51
N SER A 74 -9.18 -12.85 -8.93
CA SER A 74 -8.33 -13.74 -8.13
C SER A 74 -6.86 -13.33 -8.19
N VAL A 75 -6.58 -12.05 -7.94
CA VAL A 75 -5.23 -11.46 -7.95
C VAL A 75 -4.95 -10.84 -6.58
N PRO A 76 -3.72 -10.96 -6.04
CA PRO A 76 -3.37 -10.29 -4.79
C PRO A 76 -3.60 -8.77 -4.87
N PRO A 77 -4.11 -8.13 -3.80
CA PRO A 77 -4.30 -6.69 -3.78
C PRO A 77 -2.96 -5.95 -3.88
N ALA A 78 -3.00 -4.73 -4.42
CA ALA A 78 -1.88 -3.82 -4.38
C ALA A 78 -1.68 -3.31 -2.94
N PRO A 79 -0.44 -3.28 -2.43
CA PRO A 79 -0.17 -2.84 -1.07
C PRO A 79 -0.25 -1.32 -0.94
N TYR A 80 -0.62 -0.87 0.26
CA TYR A 80 -0.45 0.51 0.70
C TYR A 80 0.97 0.72 1.22
N SER A 81 1.39 1.98 1.37
CA SER A 81 2.70 2.34 1.93
C SER A 81 2.89 1.70 3.32
N SER A 82 1.84 1.67 4.15
CA SER A 82 1.87 1.06 5.49
C SER A 82 2.20 -0.43 5.48
N ASP A 83 1.75 -1.18 4.47
CA ASP A 83 1.94 -2.63 4.39
C ASP A 83 3.40 -3.01 4.09
N LEU A 84 4.17 -2.04 3.58
CA LEU A 84 5.57 -2.20 3.19
C LEU A 84 6.55 -1.71 4.26
N HIS A 85 6.06 -0.96 5.24
CA HIS A 85 6.77 -0.78 6.49
C HIS A 85 6.66 -2.13 7.21
N GLY A 86 7.71 -2.96 7.17
CA GLY A 86 7.73 -4.29 7.80
C GLY A 86 7.27 -4.25 9.26
N PRO A 87 7.02 -5.40 9.92
CA PRO A 87 6.42 -5.44 11.26
C PRO A 87 7.26 -4.67 12.29
N GLN A 88 6.95 -3.39 12.46
CA GLN A 88 7.47 -2.53 13.51
C GLN A 88 6.26 -2.08 14.34
N ASP A 89 6.26 -2.54 15.59
CA ASP A 89 5.57 -1.98 16.76
C ASP A 89 4.39 -2.73 17.42
N ASP A 90 4.04 -3.95 16.99
CA ASP A 90 3.09 -4.77 17.77
C ASP A 90 3.70 -5.44 19.02
N VAL A 91 5.03 -5.40 19.17
CA VAL A 91 5.75 -6.05 20.27
C VAL A 91 5.73 -5.21 21.56
N VAL A 92 5.51 -3.89 21.48
CA VAL A 92 5.51 -3.01 22.68
C VAL A 92 4.17 -3.03 23.44
N ALA A 93 3.07 -3.46 22.81
CA ALA A 93 1.75 -3.50 23.45
C ALA A 93 1.48 -4.78 24.29
N ARG A 94 2.29 -5.84 24.15
CA ARG A 94 2.09 -7.12 24.89
C ARG A 94 2.94 -7.26 26.17
N GLY A 95 3.69 -6.22 26.55
CA GLY A 95 4.59 -6.24 27.72
C GLY A 95 4.00 -5.75 29.06
N ARG A 96 2.72 -5.37 29.14
CA ARG A 96 2.10 -4.88 30.39
C ARG A 96 0.90 -5.71 30.81
N ARG A 97 1.14 -6.94 31.25
CA ARG A 97 0.30 -7.67 32.23
C ARG A 97 1.04 -8.93 32.73
N SER A 98 2.05 -8.72 33.57
CA SER A 98 2.43 -9.71 34.58
C SER A 98 2.37 -9.01 35.93
N GLY A 99 1.21 -9.14 36.58
CA GLY A 99 1.03 -8.71 37.96
C GLY A 99 1.90 -9.56 38.91
N PRO A 100 2.31 -9.02 40.07
CA PRO A 100 3.17 -9.74 40.99
C PRO A 100 2.34 -10.75 41.78
N GLY A 101 2.46 -12.03 41.44
CA GLY A 101 2.01 -13.14 42.27
C GLY A 101 2.90 -13.27 43.50
N ARG A 102 2.56 -12.54 44.55
CA ARG A 102 3.18 -12.62 45.88
C ARG A 102 2.84 -13.97 46.53
N GLY A 103 3.67 -14.98 46.30
CA GLY A 103 3.65 -16.25 47.02
C GLY A 103 4.84 -16.31 47.97
N THR A 104 4.66 -15.95 49.25
CA THR A 104 5.58 -16.38 50.30
C THR A 104 4.91 -16.35 51.67
N ARG A 105 5.15 -17.44 52.42
CA ARG A 105 4.89 -17.70 53.85
C ARG A 105 3.47 -18.20 54.16
N ALA A 106 3.27 -19.22 55.00
CA ALA A 106 4.14 -20.00 55.88
C ALA A 106 3.52 -21.40 56.06
#